data_AF-A0A109HF59-F1
#
_entry.id   AF-A0A109HF59-F1
#
_cell.length_a   1.000
_cell.length_b   1.000
_cell.length_c   1.000
_cell.angle_alpha   90.00
_cell.angle_beta   90.00
_cell.angle_gamma   90.00
#
_symmetry.space_group_name_H-M   'P 1'
#
loop_
_entity.id
_entity.type
_entity.pdbx_description
1 polymer ?
#
loop_
_entity_poly.entity_id
_entity_poly.type
_entity_poly.pdbx_seq_one_letter_code
_entity_poly.pdbx_strand_id
1 'polypeptide(L)'
;MVLKSMGLPAALALAMLSMGCGPAADPPAAPAPTAPAIAPAAGNAPAAAFDATRALDMLQTRLAADHVYADAPCLQYAAETDADPVAADAAASPSPSTEYAAAAIDVAVREKHGDGCPGDPQTAPVRDRYRVERSGAILWYDVAEGDFVGYAQRARGSAGGML
;
A
#
# COMPACT_ATOMS: atom_id res chain seq x y z
N MET A 1 34.35 -48.81 -11.12
CA MET A 1 32.94 -48.89 -10.67
C MET A 1 32.04 -48.56 -11.85
N VAL A 2 30.94 -49.29 -11.93
CA VAL A 2 30.08 -49.50 -13.10
C VAL A 2 29.20 -48.27 -13.40
N LEU A 3 29.09 -47.88 -14.68
CA LEU A 3 28.02 -47.03 -15.21
C LEU A 3 26.67 -47.74 -15.08
N LYS A 4 25.63 -47.05 -14.61
CA LYS A 4 24.24 -47.45 -14.92
C LYS A 4 23.32 -46.24 -15.04
N SER A 5 22.53 -46.33 -16.10
CA SER A 5 21.70 -45.38 -16.79
C SER A 5 20.22 -45.42 -16.37
N MET A 6 19.51 -44.34 -16.72
CA MET A 6 18.12 -44.26 -17.22
C MET A 6 16.92 -44.53 -16.29
N GLY A 7 15.92 -43.63 -16.37
CA GLY A 7 14.49 -44.01 -16.32
C GLY A 7 13.50 -42.96 -15.76
N LEU A 8 12.95 -42.08 -16.62
CA LEU A 8 11.49 -41.76 -16.65
C LEU A 8 10.92 -42.51 -17.88
N PRO A 9 9.59 -42.72 -18.10
CA PRO A 9 8.37 -42.20 -17.43
C PRO A 9 7.28 -43.29 -17.16
N ALA A 10 6.16 -42.97 -16.50
CA ALA A 10 4.91 -43.74 -16.69
C ALA A 10 3.67 -42.93 -16.28
N ALA A 11 2.89 -42.53 -17.29
CA ALA A 11 1.48 -42.20 -17.15
C ALA A 11 0.67 -43.49 -16.94
N LEU A 12 -0.40 -43.44 -16.15
CA LEU A 12 -1.46 -44.45 -16.19
C LEU A 12 -2.83 -43.78 -16.07
N ALA A 13 -3.63 -44.02 -17.09
CA ALA A 13 -5.02 -43.64 -17.21
C ALA A 13 -5.92 -44.88 -17.03
N LEU A 14 -7.23 -44.61 -16.92
CA LEU A 14 -8.44 -45.46 -17.06
C LEU A 14 -9.04 -46.15 -15.81
N ALA A 15 -10.28 -45.76 -15.49
CA ALA A 15 -11.53 -46.56 -15.58
C ALA A 15 -12.71 -45.61 -15.22
N MET A 16 -13.59 -45.13 -16.10
CA MET A 16 -14.65 -45.72 -16.96
C MET A 16 -15.86 -46.39 -16.25
N LEU A 17 -17.03 -45.76 -16.50
CA LEU A 17 -18.39 -46.28 -16.69
C LEU A 17 -19.29 -46.63 -15.50
N SER A 18 -20.33 -45.82 -15.30
CA SER A 18 -21.68 -46.32 -15.03
C SER A 18 -22.72 -45.60 -15.91
N MET A 19 -23.39 -46.40 -16.72
CA MET A 19 -24.58 -46.07 -17.50
C MET A 19 -25.75 -45.72 -16.58
N GLY A 20 -26.45 -44.61 -16.87
CA GLY A 20 -27.78 -44.32 -16.38
C GLY A 20 -28.65 -43.83 -17.54
N CYS A 21 -29.53 -44.70 -18.02
CA CYS A 21 -30.51 -44.41 -19.07
C CYS A 21 -31.81 -43.98 -18.37
N GLY A 22 -32.27 -42.76 -18.60
CA GLY A 22 -33.55 -42.24 -18.11
C GLY A 22 -34.28 -41.48 -19.24
N PRO A 23 -35.62 -41.51 -19.30
CA PRO A 23 -36.37 -40.93 -20.40
C PRO A 23 -36.21 -39.41 -20.44
N ALA A 24 -36.00 -38.89 -21.65
CA ALA A 24 -35.92 -37.47 -21.95
C ALA A 24 -37.24 -36.77 -21.58
N ALA A 25 -37.17 -35.85 -20.63
CA ALA A 25 -38.19 -34.84 -20.42
C ALA A 25 -37.92 -33.68 -21.40
N ASP A 26 -38.98 -33.20 -22.06
CA ASP A 26 -38.98 -31.98 -22.88
C ASP A 26 -38.32 -30.82 -22.13
N PRO A 27 -37.40 -30.05 -22.76
CA PRO A 27 -36.91 -28.83 -22.16
C PRO A 27 -38.04 -27.79 -22.14
N PRO A 28 -38.31 -27.13 -21.00
CA PRO A 28 -39.21 -25.99 -20.97
C PRO A 28 -38.68 -24.88 -21.89
N ALA A 29 -39.61 -24.17 -22.53
CA ALA A 29 -39.37 -23.07 -23.44
C ALA A 29 -38.27 -22.11 -22.93
N ALA A 30 -37.32 -21.81 -23.81
CA ALA A 30 -36.22 -20.90 -23.52
C ALA A 30 -36.76 -19.54 -23.02
N PRO A 31 -36.29 -19.02 -21.87
CA PRO A 31 -36.54 -17.63 -21.52
C PRO A 31 -35.84 -16.76 -22.57
N ALA A 32 -36.54 -15.73 -23.03
CA ALA A 32 -36.01 -14.70 -23.93
C ALA A 32 -34.68 -14.14 -23.37
N PRO A 33 -33.73 -13.73 -24.23
CA PRO A 33 -32.50 -13.11 -23.75
C PRO A 33 -32.86 -11.82 -23.01
N THR A 34 -32.75 -11.84 -21.69
CA THR A 34 -32.67 -10.62 -20.90
C THR A 34 -31.47 -9.84 -21.40
N ALA A 35 -31.74 -8.66 -21.94
CA ALA A 35 -30.71 -7.70 -22.31
C ALA A 35 -29.71 -7.57 -21.14
N PRO A 36 -28.40 -7.51 -21.41
CA PRO A 36 -27.41 -7.35 -20.35
C PRO A 36 -27.79 -6.14 -19.52
N ALA A 37 -27.88 -6.35 -18.20
CA ALA A 37 -28.02 -5.27 -17.25
C ALA A 37 -26.94 -4.22 -17.57
N ILE A 38 -27.39 -2.99 -17.83
CA ILE A 38 -26.51 -1.85 -18.02
C ILE A 38 -25.62 -1.82 -16.79
N ALA A 39 -24.33 -2.13 -16.97
CA ALA A 39 -23.33 -1.88 -15.94
C ALA A 39 -23.46 -0.42 -15.54
N PRO A 40 -23.41 -0.07 -14.24
CA PRO A 40 -23.46 1.33 -13.85
C PRO A 40 -22.41 2.05 -14.67
N ALA A 41 -22.84 3.04 -15.44
CA ALA A 41 -21.93 3.91 -16.16
C ALA A 41 -20.89 4.34 -15.12
N ALA A 42 -19.62 4.09 -15.40
CA ALA A 42 -18.53 4.73 -14.68
C ALA A 42 -18.74 6.22 -14.90
N GLY A 43 -19.52 6.83 -14.01
CA GLY A 43 -19.75 8.25 -14.02
C GLY A 43 -18.41 8.95 -13.96
N ASN A 44 -18.38 10.19 -14.40
CA ASN A 44 -17.26 11.10 -14.25
C ASN A 44 -17.01 11.42 -12.76
N ALA A 45 -16.87 10.40 -11.92
CA ALA A 45 -16.36 10.53 -10.58
C ALA A 45 -14.95 11.11 -10.74
N PRO A 46 -14.68 12.29 -10.16
CA PRO A 46 -13.34 12.86 -10.23
C PRO A 46 -12.37 11.79 -9.73
N ALA A 47 -11.27 11.58 -10.46
CA ALA A 47 -10.19 10.72 -9.98
C ALA A 47 -9.88 11.17 -8.54
N ALA A 48 -9.99 10.24 -7.59
CA ALA A 48 -9.85 10.58 -6.17
C ALA A 48 -8.59 11.40 -5.98
N ALA A 49 -8.74 12.58 -5.38
CA ALA A 49 -7.63 13.49 -5.13
C ALA A 49 -6.51 12.75 -4.39
N PHE A 50 -5.27 13.13 -4.67
CA PHE A 50 -4.15 12.67 -3.86
C PHE A 50 -4.01 13.63 -2.70
N ASP A 51 -4.42 13.18 -1.52
CA ASP A 51 -4.44 13.95 -0.28
C ASP A 51 -3.64 13.23 0.84
N ALA A 52 -3.50 13.91 1.98
CA ALA A 52 -2.71 13.43 3.10
C ALA A 52 -3.25 12.13 3.71
N THR A 53 -4.58 11.96 3.73
CA THR A 53 -5.20 10.73 4.25
C THR A 53 -4.84 9.54 3.37
N ARG A 54 -4.93 9.69 2.05
CA ARG A 54 -4.53 8.67 1.10
C ARG A 54 -3.04 8.36 1.17
N ALA A 55 -2.19 9.38 1.26
CA ALA A 55 -0.75 9.19 1.40
C ALA A 55 -0.38 8.43 2.68
N LEU A 56 -1.00 8.79 3.82
CA LEU A 56 -0.80 8.12 5.10
C LEU A 56 -1.24 6.66 5.06
N ASP A 57 -2.40 6.37 4.46
CA ASP A 57 -2.91 5.00 4.30
C ASP A 57 -1.95 4.13 3.47
N MET A 58 -1.49 4.66 2.33
CA MET A 58 -0.53 3.97 1.46
C MET A 58 0.78 3.68 2.19
N LEU A 59 1.32 4.66 2.92
CA LEU A 59 2.55 4.50 3.67
C LEU A 59 2.38 3.50 4.82
N GLN A 60 1.37 3.67 5.67
CA GLN A 60 1.15 2.80 6.82
C GLN A 60 0.92 1.35 6.39
N THR A 61 0.12 1.14 5.33
CA THR A 61 -0.10 -0.19 4.75
C THR A 61 1.21 -0.82 4.30
N ARG A 62 2.05 -0.06 3.61
CA ARG A 62 3.34 -0.56 3.12
C ARG A 62 4.29 -0.92 4.27
N LEU A 63 4.45 -0.02 5.24
CA LEU A 63 5.37 -0.22 6.37
C LEU A 63 4.91 -1.38 7.27
N ALA A 64 3.60 -1.55 7.45
CA ALA A 64 3.02 -2.67 8.18
C ALA A 64 3.27 -4.00 7.45
N ALA A 65 3.02 -4.06 6.14
CA ALA A 65 3.25 -5.26 5.34
C ALA A 65 4.72 -5.70 5.37
N ASP A 66 5.64 -4.74 5.31
CA ASP A 66 7.07 -4.99 5.35
C ASP A 66 7.62 -5.18 6.79
N HIS A 67 6.77 -5.08 7.81
CA HIS A 67 7.14 -5.20 9.24
C HIS A 67 8.33 -4.31 9.61
N VAL A 68 8.35 -3.09 9.05
CA VAL A 68 9.47 -2.16 9.17
C VAL A 68 9.78 -1.80 10.62
N TYR A 69 8.75 -1.74 11.47
CA TYR A 69 8.86 -1.36 12.86
C TYR A 69 8.28 -2.44 13.77
N ALA A 70 9.10 -2.97 14.66
CA ALA A 70 8.66 -3.94 15.67
C ALA A 70 7.70 -3.30 16.69
N ASP A 71 7.82 -2.00 16.90
CA ASP A 71 7.08 -1.19 17.87
C ASP A 71 6.03 -0.30 17.19
N ALA A 72 5.47 -0.72 16.06
CA ALA A 72 4.45 0.03 15.31
C ALA A 72 3.30 0.63 16.17
N PRO A 73 2.78 -0.03 17.24
CA PRO A 73 1.77 0.56 18.11
C PRO A 73 2.22 1.82 18.87
N CYS A 74 3.52 2.02 19.00
CA CYS A 74 4.15 3.17 19.65
C CYS A 74 4.62 4.24 18.67
N LEU A 75 4.07 4.25 17.45
CA LEU A 75 4.37 5.26 16.45
C LEU A 75 3.14 6.06 16.05
N GLN A 76 3.39 7.31 15.70
CA GLN A 76 2.42 8.20 15.09
C GLN A 76 2.93 8.66 13.72
N TYR A 77 2.03 8.66 12.73
CA TYR A 77 2.31 9.12 11.39
C TYR A 77 1.57 10.43 11.15
N ALA A 78 2.26 11.46 10.68
CA ALA A 78 1.66 12.75 10.38
C ALA A 78 2.26 13.32 9.10
N ALA A 79 1.40 13.83 8.22
CA ALA A 79 1.87 14.59 7.07
C ALA A 79 2.58 15.85 7.57
N GLU A 80 3.81 16.06 7.11
CA GLU A 80 4.51 17.32 7.27
C GLU A 80 3.93 18.26 6.22
N THR A 81 3.16 19.26 6.66
CA THR A 81 2.67 20.29 5.75
C THR A 81 3.86 21.17 5.39
N ASP A 82 4.13 21.38 4.10
CA ASP A 82 5.24 22.20 3.61
C ASP A 82 5.28 23.55 4.33
N ALA A 83 6.32 23.72 5.16
CA ALA A 83 6.75 24.96 5.81
C ALA A 83 5.72 25.71 6.66
N ASP A 84 6.22 26.38 7.70
CA ASP A 84 5.58 27.56 8.26
C ASP A 84 4.85 28.37 7.17
N PRO A 85 3.60 28.84 7.39
CA PRO A 85 3.29 30.12 6.80
C PRO A 85 4.39 31.02 7.39
N VAL A 86 5.33 31.46 6.55
CA VAL A 86 6.11 32.67 6.83
C VAL A 86 5.17 33.60 7.58
N ALA A 87 5.60 34.10 8.74
CA ALA A 87 4.84 35.07 9.52
C ALA A 87 4.46 36.22 8.57
N ALA A 88 3.34 36.04 7.89
CA ALA A 88 2.67 36.99 7.05
C ALA A 88 1.70 37.61 8.03
N ASP A 89 1.98 38.87 8.28
CA ASP A 89 1.23 39.76 9.13
C ASP A 89 -0.26 39.43 9.16
N ALA A 90 -0.82 39.59 10.37
CA ALA A 90 -2.20 39.34 10.71
C ALA A 90 -3.19 39.85 9.64
N ALA A 91 -4.26 39.07 9.46
CA ALA A 91 -5.47 39.35 8.68
C ALA A 91 -5.46 38.91 7.20
N ALA A 92 -5.42 37.59 6.98
CA ALA A 92 -6.15 37.00 5.88
C ALA A 92 -6.78 35.68 6.35
N SER A 93 -8.11 35.61 6.34
CA SER A 93 -8.84 34.35 6.50
C SER A 93 -8.31 33.34 5.48
N PRO A 94 -8.04 32.07 5.85
CA PRO A 94 -7.59 31.09 4.88
C PRO A 94 -8.71 30.84 3.86
N SER A 95 -8.55 31.38 2.65
CA SER A 95 -9.33 30.99 1.49
C SER A 95 -8.97 29.55 1.11
N PRO A 96 -9.93 28.69 0.71
CA PRO A 96 -9.69 27.30 0.34
C PRO A 96 -9.08 27.19 -1.08
N SER A 97 -8.09 28.01 -1.41
CA SER A 97 -7.66 28.28 -2.79
C SER A 97 -6.15 28.22 -2.96
N THR A 98 -5.50 27.23 -2.35
CA THR A 98 -4.16 26.79 -2.77
C THR A 98 -4.09 25.26 -2.74
N GLU A 99 -5.12 24.60 -3.24
CA GLU A 99 -5.04 23.20 -3.69
C GLU A 99 -4.24 23.15 -5.00
N TYR A 100 -2.95 23.49 -4.95
CA TYR A 100 -2.03 22.83 -5.88
C TYR A 100 -2.04 21.39 -5.42
N ALA A 101 -2.65 20.53 -6.22
CA ALA A 101 -2.65 19.10 -5.94
C ALA A 101 -1.17 18.68 -5.83
N ALA A 102 -0.66 18.54 -4.61
CA ALA A 102 0.76 18.32 -4.36
C ALA A 102 1.18 17.03 -5.06
N ALA A 103 2.27 17.08 -5.82
CA ALA A 103 2.76 15.90 -6.53
C ALA A 103 3.23 14.81 -5.55
N ALA A 104 3.60 15.21 -4.34
CA ALA A 104 3.97 14.34 -3.23
C ALA A 104 3.55 14.95 -1.89
N ILE A 105 3.52 14.12 -0.86
CA ILE A 105 3.22 14.48 0.51
C ILE A 105 4.31 13.89 1.40
N ASP A 106 4.95 14.75 2.18
CA ASP A 106 5.97 14.34 3.13
C ASP A 106 5.30 13.91 4.45
N VAL A 107 5.81 12.86 5.07
CA VAL A 107 5.24 12.22 6.25
C VAL A 107 6.36 11.95 7.25
N ALA A 108 6.19 12.46 8.46
CA ALA A 108 7.03 12.12 9.60
C ALA A 108 6.45 10.92 10.36
N VAL A 109 7.31 9.96 10.68
CA VAL A 109 7.05 8.91 11.66
C VAL A 109 7.65 9.36 12.98
N ARG A 110 6.82 9.49 14.01
CA ARG A 110 7.20 9.96 15.33
C ARG A 110 6.99 8.88 16.37
N GLU A 111 7.84 8.88 17.38
CA GLU A 111 7.64 8.02 18.55
C GLU A 111 6.52 8.60 19.40
N LYS A 112 5.55 7.75 19.77
CA LYS A 112 4.51 8.04 20.76
C LYS A 112 5.03 7.55 22.11
N HIS A 113 5.05 8.43 23.10
CA HIS A 113 5.38 8.08 24.48
C HIS A 113 4.13 8.15 25.37
N GLY A 114 4.04 7.29 26.38
CA GLY A 114 2.84 7.13 27.22
C GLY A 114 1.92 6.00 26.75
N ASP A 115 0.82 5.77 27.47
CA ASP A 115 -0.13 4.65 27.23
C ASP A 115 0.54 3.26 27.12
N GLY A 116 1.65 3.05 27.83
CA GLY A 116 2.44 1.81 27.76
C GLY A 116 3.60 1.83 26.75
N CYS A 117 3.75 2.91 25.98
CA CYS A 117 4.92 3.13 25.14
C CYS A 117 6.05 3.82 25.92
N PRO A 118 7.29 3.32 25.85
CA PRO A 118 8.43 3.84 26.59
C PRO A 118 8.83 5.25 26.10
N GLY A 119 9.58 5.98 26.92
CA GLY A 119 10.10 7.31 26.57
C GLY A 119 9.52 8.45 27.42
N ASP A 120 10.01 9.66 27.20
CA ASP A 120 9.54 10.87 27.91
C ASP A 120 8.23 11.36 27.26
N PRO A 121 7.09 11.38 27.98
CA PRO A 121 5.81 11.86 27.45
C PRO A 121 5.81 13.32 26.97
N GLN A 122 6.81 14.12 27.34
CA GLN A 122 6.97 15.50 26.88
C GLN A 122 7.72 15.61 25.54
N THR A 123 8.08 14.48 24.94
CA THR A 123 8.81 14.42 23.68
C THR A 123 8.08 13.52 22.68
N ALA A 124 8.20 13.85 21.38
CA ALA A 124 7.69 13.07 20.27
C ALA A 124 8.68 13.15 19.09
N PRO A 125 9.88 12.56 19.25
CA PRO A 125 10.96 12.67 18.28
C PRO A 125 10.56 12.07 16.92
N VAL A 126 11.06 12.66 15.83
CA VAL A 126 10.93 12.09 14.49
C VAL A 126 11.94 10.95 14.37
N ARG A 127 11.44 9.76 14.09
CA ARG A 127 12.26 8.58 13.85
C ARG A 127 12.68 8.46 12.40
N ASP A 128 11.74 8.68 11.49
CA ASP A 128 11.94 8.51 10.05
C ASP A 128 11.06 9.51 9.30
N ARG A 129 11.47 9.85 8.07
CA ARG A 129 10.69 10.65 7.13
C ARG A 129 10.49 9.90 5.83
N TYR A 130 9.31 10.07 5.25
CA TYR A 130 8.95 9.49 3.97
C TYR A 130 8.32 10.55 3.08
N ARG A 131 8.50 10.39 1.78
CA ARG A 131 7.76 11.14 0.77
C ARG A 131 6.91 10.15 -0.01
N VAL A 132 5.61 10.40 -0.05
CA VAL A 132 4.66 9.60 -0.82
C VAL A 132 4.23 10.42 -2.01
N GLU A 133 4.51 9.94 -3.21
CA GLU A 133 4.12 10.60 -4.45
C GLU A 133 2.70 10.19 -4.87
N ARG A 134 2.04 11.05 -5.66
CA ARG A 134 0.78 10.73 -6.33
C ARG A 134 0.88 9.47 -7.21
N SER A 135 2.08 9.20 -7.74
CA SER A 135 2.40 8.00 -8.52
C SER A 135 2.24 6.72 -7.69
N GLY A 136 2.25 6.84 -6.36
CA GLY A 136 2.33 5.75 -5.40
C GLY A 136 3.75 5.31 -5.06
N ALA A 137 4.76 5.98 -5.62
CA ALA A 137 6.13 5.80 -5.18
C ALA A 137 6.27 6.26 -3.71
N ILE A 138 6.97 5.45 -2.93
CA ILE A 138 7.37 5.79 -1.57
C ILE A 138 8.89 5.97 -1.58
N LEU A 139 9.33 7.09 -1.03
CA LEU A 139 10.73 7.42 -0.82
C LEU A 139 10.98 7.51 0.69
N TRP A 140 12.18 7.18 1.11
CA TRP A 140 12.63 7.28 2.51
C TRP A 140 13.75 8.31 2.60
N TYR A 141 13.73 9.15 3.63
CA TYR A 141 14.78 10.13 3.84
C TYR A 141 16.02 9.44 4.41
N ASP A 142 17.10 9.40 3.63
CA ASP A 142 18.39 8.89 4.07
C ASP A 142 19.19 10.05 4.67
N VAL A 143 19.54 9.94 5.96
CA VAL A 143 20.25 11.00 6.69
C VAL A 143 21.70 11.15 6.23
N ALA A 144 22.33 10.08 5.72
CA ALA A 144 23.70 10.13 5.23
C ALA A 144 23.79 10.85 3.88
N GLU A 145 22.82 10.60 2.99
CA GLU A 145 22.71 11.31 1.71
C GLU A 145 22.09 12.71 1.88
N GLY A 146 21.32 12.92 2.96
CA GLY A 146 20.61 14.17 3.21
C GLY A 146 19.43 14.41 2.27
N ASP A 147 18.87 13.34 1.68
CA ASP A 147 17.80 13.42 0.68
C ASP A 147 16.87 12.20 0.71
N PHE A 148 15.74 12.30 0.02
CA PHE A 148 14.81 11.21 -0.20
C PHE A 148 15.33 10.23 -1.26
N VAL A 149 15.57 9.00 -0.84
CA VAL A 149 16.00 7.90 -1.71
C VAL A 149 14.87 6.88 -1.92
N GLY A 150 15.04 5.99 -2.89
CA GLY A 150 14.08 4.92 -3.15
C GLY A 150 13.86 4.03 -1.94
N TYR A 151 12.60 3.74 -1.58
CA TYR A 151 12.26 2.96 -0.38
C TYR A 151 12.97 1.59 -0.27
N ALA A 152 13.25 0.92 -1.39
CA ALA A 152 14.00 -0.35 -1.39
C ALA A 152 15.45 -0.22 -0.87
N GLN A 153 16.04 0.98 -0.91
CA GLN A 153 17.38 1.25 -0.40
C GLN A 153 17.43 1.18 1.14
N ARG A 154 16.35 1.55 1.81
CA ARG A 154 16.20 1.45 3.28
C ARG A 154 16.54 0.05 3.80
N ALA A 155 15.96 -0.99 3.18
CA ALA A 155 16.17 -2.37 3.58
C ALA A 155 17.62 -2.85 3.40
N ARG A 156 18.36 -2.25 2.44
CA ARG A 156 19.77 -2.56 2.21
C ARG A 156 20.67 -1.94 3.28
N GLY A 157 20.34 -0.72 3.73
CA GLY A 157 21.04 -0.06 4.83
C GLY A 157 20.88 -0.81 6.16
N SER A 158 19.68 -1.30 6.46
CA SER A 158 19.41 -2.07 7.70
C SER A 158 20.12 -3.43 7.74
N ALA A 159 20.37 -4.06 6.58
CA ALA A 159 21.08 -5.35 6.50
C ALA A 159 22.62 -5.21 6.54
N GLY A 160 23.16 -4.02 6.28
CA GLY A 160 24.60 -3.74 6.26
C GLY A 160 25.17 -3.21 7.58
N GLY A 161 24.33 -2.91 8.58
CA GLY A 161 24.71 -2.31 9.87
C GLY A 161 25.14 -3.31 10.96
N MET A 162 25.72 -4.46 10.59
CA MET A 162 26.44 -5.32 11.53
C MET A 162 27.93 -5.19 11.28
N LEU A 163 28.55 -4.16 11.87
CA LEU A 163 30.00 -4.05 12.02
C LEU A 163 30.32 -3.68 13.46
#